data_AF-X1A5Y7-F1
#
_entry.id   AF-X1A5Y7-F1
#
_cell.length_a   1.000
_cell.length_b   1.000
_cell.length_c   1.000
_cell.angle_alpha   90.00
_cell.angle_beta   90.00
_cell.angle_gamma   90.00
#
_symmetry.space_group_name_H-M   'P 1'
#
loop_
_entity.id
_entity.type
_entity.pdbx_description
1 polymer ?
#
loop_
_entity_poly.entity_id
_entity_poly.type
_entity_poly.pdbx_seq_one_letter_code
_entity_poly.pdbx_strand_id
1 'polypeptide(L)'
;GVLKEDEVNLVIHGHEPTLSEMIVTVADDPELINYAKSKGAKGINITGICCTAIEILMRQGVPVVGNFLQQELAILTGAIDAMVVDIQCIIQALGKLVETNHTELITTSPKAKIPGATHIPFDEHNAQEIAKQIIMKAIDNFANRNGTRIPNVSSPLVAGFSHEYINYMLGGKYRASFRPLNDAIIDGRIQGVVGVVGCNNPRVTHDKSHNYLVKELISRDYLVAQTGCGAIACSKYGLLRPEAMEHAGEGLRSICETVGIPPVLHLGSCVDNSRILTVLAQVVHEGGLGEDISDLPAAGIAPE
;
A
#
# COMPACT_ATOMS: atom_id res chain seq x y z
N GLY A 1 10.06 10.08 -2.26
CA GLY A 1 11.44 10.02 -1.75
C GLY A 1 11.93 8.62 -1.36
N VAL A 2 11.21 7.53 -1.66
CA VAL A 2 11.68 6.17 -1.32
C VAL A 2 12.62 5.56 -2.37
N LEU A 3 12.67 6.14 -3.58
CA LEU A 3 13.61 5.76 -4.63
C LEU A 3 15.05 6.19 -4.26
N LYS A 4 16.04 5.50 -4.80
CA LYS A 4 17.47 5.68 -4.48
C LYS A 4 18.27 6.03 -5.72
N GLU A 5 19.10 7.06 -5.65
CA GLU A 5 19.95 7.47 -6.78
C GLU A 5 21.09 6.48 -7.05
N ASP A 6 21.57 5.81 -6.01
CA ASP A 6 22.73 4.93 -6.01
C ASP A 6 22.41 3.43 -6.00
N GLU A 7 21.12 3.06 -6.07
CA GLU A 7 20.66 1.67 -6.15
C GLU A 7 19.78 1.46 -7.39
N VAL A 8 19.65 0.19 -7.80
CA VAL A 8 18.73 -0.22 -8.86
C VAL A 8 17.31 -0.12 -8.34
N ASN A 9 16.47 0.74 -8.92
CA ASN A 9 15.06 0.86 -8.54
C ASN A 9 14.19 -0.02 -9.45
N LEU A 10 13.64 -1.10 -8.87
CA LEU A 10 12.60 -1.91 -9.48
C LEU A 10 11.26 -1.59 -8.82
N VAL A 11 10.32 -1.05 -9.61
CA VAL A 11 8.97 -0.71 -9.15
C VAL A 11 7.99 -1.80 -9.57
N ILE A 12 7.31 -2.39 -8.59
CA ILE A 12 6.24 -3.37 -8.80
C ILE A 12 4.90 -2.62 -8.79
N HIS A 13 4.12 -2.74 -9.86
CA HIS A 13 2.83 -2.05 -9.96
C HIS A 13 1.73 -2.97 -10.50
N GLY A 14 0.60 -3.02 -9.81
CA GLY A 14 -0.41 -4.02 -10.12
C GLY A 14 -1.23 -4.48 -8.92
N HIS A 15 -1.70 -5.72 -8.95
CA HIS A 15 -2.64 -6.32 -8.01
C HIS A 15 -2.38 -7.79 -7.64
N GLU A 16 -1.68 -8.57 -8.48
CA GLU A 16 -1.46 -10.01 -8.21
C GLU A 16 -0.19 -10.18 -7.34
N PRO A 17 -0.28 -10.70 -6.10
CA PRO A 17 0.85 -10.73 -5.19
C PRO A 17 1.86 -11.86 -5.48
N THR A 18 1.51 -12.81 -6.36
CA THR A 18 2.30 -14.02 -6.61
C THR A 18 3.67 -13.71 -7.21
N LEU A 19 3.73 -12.84 -8.22
CA LEU A 19 4.99 -12.38 -8.79
C LEU A 19 5.72 -11.41 -7.85
N SER A 20 4.99 -10.48 -7.23
CA SER A 20 5.62 -9.46 -6.38
C SER A 20 6.32 -10.07 -5.17
N GLU A 21 5.71 -11.08 -4.53
CA GLU A 21 6.31 -11.80 -3.41
C GLU A 21 7.59 -12.52 -3.83
N MET A 22 7.58 -13.15 -5.02
CA MET A 22 8.76 -13.84 -5.53
C MET A 22 9.90 -12.87 -5.85
N ILE A 23 9.60 -11.70 -6.42
CA ILE A 23 10.59 -10.63 -6.66
C ILE A 23 11.24 -10.20 -5.35
N VAL A 24 10.45 -9.95 -4.31
CA VAL A 24 10.99 -9.55 -3.00
C VAL A 24 11.83 -10.68 -2.40
N THR A 25 11.36 -11.93 -2.48
CA THR A 25 12.05 -13.11 -1.95
C THR A 25 13.45 -13.29 -2.53
N VAL A 26 13.62 -13.07 -3.84
CA VAL A 26 14.92 -13.26 -4.50
C VAL A 26 15.78 -12.00 -4.55
N ALA A 27 15.24 -10.82 -4.20
CA ALA A 27 15.98 -9.56 -4.30
C ALA A 27 17.26 -9.52 -3.44
N ASP A 28 17.28 -10.26 -2.33
CA ASP A 28 18.43 -10.40 -1.44
C ASP A 28 19.41 -11.51 -1.84
N ASP A 29 19.21 -12.16 -3.01
CA ASP A 29 20.13 -13.17 -3.52
C ASP A 29 21.53 -12.56 -3.73
N PRO A 30 22.59 -13.11 -3.10
CA PRO A 30 23.96 -12.60 -3.26
C PRO A 30 24.42 -12.51 -4.72
N GLU A 31 23.95 -13.38 -5.62
CA GLU A 31 24.28 -13.33 -7.04
C GLU A 31 23.72 -12.05 -7.69
N LEU A 32 22.46 -11.70 -7.39
CA LEU A 32 21.82 -10.49 -7.92
C LEU A 32 22.45 -9.23 -7.32
N ILE A 33 22.74 -9.22 -6.01
CA ILE A 33 23.40 -8.09 -5.35
C ILE A 33 24.79 -7.86 -5.94
N ASN A 34 25.57 -8.93 -6.13
CA ASN A 34 26.90 -8.83 -6.75
C ASN A 34 26.81 -8.39 -8.21
N TYR A 35 25.77 -8.82 -8.93
CA TYR A 35 25.52 -8.37 -10.29
C TYR A 35 25.19 -6.88 -10.35
N ALA A 36 24.31 -6.37 -9.48
CA ALA A 36 24.03 -4.95 -9.33
C ALA A 36 25.29 -4.13 -9.06
N LYS A 37 26.15 -4.60 -8.14
CA LYS A 37 27.45 -3.98 -7.85
C LYS A 37 28.39 -3.97 -9.04
N SER A 38 28.40 -5.03 -9.85
CA SER A 38 29.21 -5.09 -11.07
C SER A 38 28.79 -4.04 -12.13
N LYS A 39 27.54 -3.56 -12.07
CA LYS A 39 27.00 -2.49 -12.91
C LYS A 39 27.09 -1.10 -12.27
N GLY A 40 27.71 -0.98 -11.08
CA GLY A 40 27.94 0.28 -10.40
C GLY A 40 26.85 0.71 -9.42
N ALA A 41 25.81 -0.09 -9.19
CA ALA A 41 24.81 0.17 -8.16
C ALA A 41 25.28 -0.33 -6.78
N LYS A 42 24.86 0.33 -5.69
CA LYS A 42 25.19 -0.12 -4.32
C LYS A 42 24.33 -1.29 -3.85
N GLY A 43 23.15 -1.46 -4.43
CA GLY A 43 22.15 -2.45 -4.05
C GLY A 43 20.95 -2.45 -5.00
N ILE A 44 19.90 -3.14 -4.57
CA ILE A 44 18.63 -3.27 -5.29
C ILE A 44 17.53 -2.74 -4.38
N ASN A 45 16.83 -1.70 -4.83
CA ASN A 45 15.72 -1.08 -4.14
C ASN A 45 14.40 -1.54 -4.76
N ILE A 46 13.74 -2.48 -4.11
CA ILE A 46 12.38 -2.91 -4.48
C ILE A 46 11.38 -1.96 -3.84
N THR A 47 10.47 -1.43 -4.65
CA THR A 47 9.38 -0.57 -4.19
C THR A 47 8.12 -0.86 -5.00
N GLY A 48 6.97 -0.25 -4.68
CA GLY A 48 5.78 -0.49 -5.49
C GLY A 48 4.75 0.63 -5.56
N ILE A 49 3.78 0.46 -6.46
CA ILE A 49 2.61 1.33 -6.67
C ILE A 49 1.31 0.51 -6.64
N CYS A 50 0.25 1.08 -6.05
CA CYS A 50 -1.09 0.48 -5.92
C CYS A 50 -1.13 -0.81 -5.08
N CYS A 51 -2.07 -1.71 -5.37
CA CYS A 51 -2.45 -2.80 -4.49
C CYS A 51 -1.35 -3.84 -4.28
N THR A 52 -0.65 -4.26 -5.33
CA THR A 52 0.47 -5.22 -5.20
C THR A 52 1.56 -4.68 -4.27
N ALA A 53 1.81 -3.36 -4.30
CA ALA A 53 2.74 -2.70 -3.39
C ALA A 53 2.28 -2.76 -1.94
N ILE A 54 0.96 -2.64 -1.72
CA ILE A 54 0.38 -2.80 -0.39
C ILE A 54 0.51 -4.25 0.08
N GLU A 55 0.33 -5.24 -0.80
CA GLU A 55 0.46 -6.66 -0.42
C GLU A 55 1.86 -6.96 0.13
N ILE A 56 2.91 -6.47 -0.55
CA ILE A 56 4.30 -6.63 -0.10
C ILE A 56 4.68 -5.66 1.04
N LEU A 57 4.04 -4.49 1.15
CA LEU A 57 4.18 -3.61 2.32
C LEU A 57 3.69 -4.32 3.59
N MET A 58 2.49 -4.90 3.53
CA MET A 58 1.82 -5.52 4.67
C MET A 58 2.55 -6.76 5.20
N ARG A 59 3.35 -7.43 4.35
CA ARG A 59 4.03 -8.70 4.67
C ARG A 59 5.53 -8.56 4.84
N GLN A 60 6.17 -7.74 4.00
CA GLN A 60 7.62 -7.64 3.87
C GLN A 60 8.15 -6.24 4.22
N GLY A 61 7.28 -5.27 4.50
CA GLY A 61 7.70 -3.90 4.84
C GLY A 61 8.26 -3.09 3.66
N VAL A 62 8.00 -3.53 2.43
CA VAL A 62 8.51 -2.88 1.22
C VAL A 62 7.92 -1.47 1.07
N PRO A 63 8.74 -0.43 0.81
CA PRO A 63 8.24 0.93 0.65
C PRO A 63 7.34 1.13 -0.56
N VAL A 64 6.32 1.98 -0.39
CA VAL A 64 5.38 2.35 -1.47
C VAL A 64 5.81 3.69 -2.08
N VAL A 65 5.95 3.72 -3.41
CA VAL A 65 6.31 4.91 -4.19
C VAL A 65 5.14 5.90 -4.27
N GLY A 66 3.93 5.37 -4.47
CA GLY A 66 2.74 6.19 -4.66
C GLY A 66 1.48 5.40 -4.98
N ASN A 67 0.39 6.12 -5.21
CA ASN A 67 -0.93 5.58 -5.56
C ASN A 67 -1.22 5.73 -7.07
N PHE A 68 -2.47 5.46 -7.47
CA PHE A 68 -2.88 5.32 -8.87
C PHE A 68 -2.46 6.49 -9.77
N LEU A 69 -2.71 7.75 -9.39
CA LEU A 69 -2.38 8.91 -10.23
C LEU A 69 -0.88 9.30 -10.19
N GLN A 70 -0.04 8.57 -9.45
CA GLN A 70 1.40 8.83 -9.38
C GLN A 70 2.23 7.90 -10.27
N GLN A 71 1.63 6.91 -10.93
CA GLN A 71 2.37 5.93 -11.74
C GLN A 71 3.20 6.56 -12.85
N GLU A 72 2.67 7.55 -13.57
CA GLU A 72 3.40 8.28 -14.61
C GLU A 72 4.47 9.21 -13.99
N LEU A 73 4.11 9.91 -12.89
CA LEU A 73 5.02 10.81 -12.18
C LEU A 73 6.24 10.08 -11.60
N ALA A 74 6.07 8.82 -11.20
CA ALA A 74 7.14 7.99 -10.70
C ALA A 74 8.20 7.74 -11.78
N ILE A 75 7.78 7.45 -13.02
CA ILE A 75 8.69 7.30 -14.16
C ILE A 75 9.39 8.63 -14.47
N LEU A 76 8.67 9.75 -14.39
CA LEU A 76 9.23 11.08 -14.62
C LEU A 76 10.30 11.53 -13.60
N THR A 77 10.50 10.78 -12.50
CA THR A 77 11.65 10.99 -11.62
C THR A 77 12.98 10.64 -12.29
N GLY A 78 12.95 9.87 -13.39
CA GLY A 78 14.14 9.38 -14.09
C GLY A 78 14.94 8.34 -13.30
N ALA A 79 14.44 7.86 -12.15
CA ALA A 79 15.17 6.95 -11.28
C ALA A 79 14.72 5.48 -11.39
N ILE A 80 13.60 5.18 -12.05
CA ILE A 80 13.09 3.81 -12.18
C ILE A 80 13.83 3.10 -13.31
N ASP A 81 14.60 2.05 -13.00
CA ASP A 81 15.29 1.28 -14.03
C ASP A 81 14.34 0.28 -14.69
N ALA A 82 13.43 -0.31 -13.91
CA ALA A 82 12.33 -1.09 -14.47
C ALA A 82 11.04 -0.91 -13.66
N MET A 83 9.92 -0.92 -14.38
CA MET A 83 8.59 -1.04 -13.80
C MET A 83 7.98 -2.34 -14.30
N VAL A 84 7.76 -3.29 -13.38
CA VAL A 84 7.09 -4.55 -13.67
C VAL A 84 5.61 -4.44 -13.34
N VAL A 85 4.76 -4.86 -14.27
CA VAL A 85 3.31 -4.72 -14.18
C VAL A 85 2.56 -6.02 -14.48
N ASP A 86 1.51 -6.28 -13.70
CA ASP A 86 0.60 -7.41 -13.89
C ASP A 86 -0.71 -7.00 -14.59
N ILE A 87 -1.80 -6.78 -13.87
CA ILE A 87 -3.15 -6.42 -14.28
C ILE A 87 -3.72 -5.27 -13.43
N GLN A 88 -4.78 -4.64 -13.95
CA GLN A 88 -5.64 -3.66 -13.28
C GLN A 88 -4.95 -2.34 -12.87
N CYS A 89 -5.62 -1.22 -13.12
CA CYS A 89 -5.18 0.14 -12.79
C CYS A 89 -3.81 0.57 -13.35
N ILE A 90 -3.29 -0.13 -14.34
CA ILE A 90 -2.09 0.24 -15.09
C ILE A 90 -2.52 1.10 -16.29
N ILE A 91 -2.14 2.38 -16.28
CA ILE A 91 -2.46 3.34 -17.33
C ILE A 91 -1.68 2.96 -18.59
N GLN A 92 -2.39 2.72 -19.69
CA GLN A 92 -1.78 2.30 -20.95
C GLN A 92 -0.78 3.33 -21.50
N ALA A 93 -0.94 4.61 -21.15
CA ALA A 93 -0.01 5.68 -21.52
C ALA A 93 1.41 5.45 -20.99
N LEU A 94 1.61 4.59 -19.97
CA LEU A 94 2.93 4.19 -19.50
C LEU A 94 3.79 3.60 -20.63
N GLY A 95 3.19 2.84 -21.56
CA GLY A 95 3.90 2.28 -22.71
C GLY A 95 4.51 3.35 -23.61
N LYS A 96 3.77 4.44 -23.85
CA LYS A 96 4.30 5.58 -24.62
C LYS A 96 5.27 6.43 -23.81
N LEU A 97 5.04 6.55 -22.50
CA LEU A 97 5.88 7.34 -21.60
C LEU A 97 7.31 6.78 -21.53
N VAL A 98 7.46 5.46 -21.40
CA VAL A 98 8.79 4.85 -21.30
C VAL A 98 9.63 4.98 -22.56
N GLU A 99 9.04 5.20 -23.74
CA GLU A 99 9.81 5.51 -24.96
C GLU A 99 10.61 6.82 -24.87
N THR A 100 10.25 7.71 -23.93
CA THR A 100 10.89 9.03 -23.76
C THR A 100 11.99 9.04 -22.71
N ASN A 101 12.25 7.90 -22.05
CA ASN A 101 13.27 7.77 -21.02
C ASN A 101 13.87 6.36 -21.05
N HIS A 102 14.72 6.02 -20.08
CA HIS A 102 15.41 4.73 -20.05
C HIS A 102 14.57 3.60 -19.43
N THR A 103 13.52 3.90 -18.66
CA THR A 103 12.79 2.92 -17.84
C THR A 103 12.27 1.76 -18.69
N GLU A 104 12.53 0.54 -18.24
CA GLU A 104 11.98 -0.67 -18.86
C GLU A 104 10.59 -0.98 -18.30
N LEU A 105 9.55 -0.84 -19.12
CA LEU A 105 8.20 -1.32 -18.76
C LEU A 105 8.08 -2.80 -19.12
N ILE A 106 7.78 -3.63 -18.11
CA ILE A 106 7.71 -5.08 -18.25
C ILE A 106 6.29 -5.54 -17.90
N THR A 107 5.55 -6.06 -18.88
CA THR A 107 4.24 -6.69 -18.65
C THR A 107 4.42 -8.18 -18.44
N THR A 108 3.68 -8.76 -17.48
CA THR A 108 3.84 -10.18 -17.15
C THR A 108 2.59 -11.01 -17.32
N SER A 109 1.41 -10.41 -17.16
CA SER A 109 0.15 -11.12 -17.35
C SER A 109 -0.23 -11.22 -18.83
N PRO A 110 -0.62 -12.39 -19.35
CA PRO A 110 -1.17 -12.50 -20.70
C PRO A 110 -2.51 -11.74 -20.84
N LYS A 111 -3.17 -11.43 -19.71
CA LYS A 111 -4.45 -10.70 -19.64
C LYS A 111 -4.29 -9.20 -19.96
N ALA A 112 -3.09 -8.63 -19.80
CA ALA A 112 -2.86 -7.19 -19.85
C ALA A 112 -1.50 -6.84 -20.48
N LYS A 113 -1.42 -6.94 -21.81
CA LYS A 113 -0.25 -6.47 -22.57
C LYS A 113 -0.39 -4.98 -22.88
N ILE A 114 0.75 -4.28 -22.94
CA ILE A 114 0.83 -2.85 -23.24
C ILE A 114 1.77 -2.66 -24.43
N PRO A 115 1.34 -2.01 -25.52
CA PRO A 115 2.23 -1.64 -26.62
C PRO A 115 3.43 -0.82 -26.13
N GLY A 116 4.63 -1.11 -26.64
CA GLY A 116 5.88 -0.48 -26.21
C GLY A 116 6.53 -1.12 -24.98
N ALA A 117 5.82 -1.96 -24.24
CA ALA A 117 6.39 -2.72 -23.11
C ALA A 117 7.07 -4.02 -23.58
N THR A 118 8.13 -4.42 -22.88
CA THR A 118 8.64 -5.79 -22.95
C THR A 118 7.62 -6.73 -22.31
N HIS A 119 7.39 -7.91 -22.89
CA HIS A 119 6.52 -8.92 -22.30
C HIS A 119 7.34 -10.12 -21.81
N ILE A 120 7.32 -10.36 -20.49
CA ILE A 120 7.94 -11.53 -19.85
C ILE A 120 6.80 -12.33 -19.20
N PRO A 121 6.25 -13.36 -19.86
CA PRO A 121 5.08 -14.07 -19.35
C PRO A 121 5.38 -14.71 -18.00
N PHE A 122 4.52 -14.48 -17.01
CA PHE A 122 4.64 -15.11 -15.70
C PHE A 122 4.01 -16.51 -15.71
N ASP A 123 4.83 -17.51 -15.40
CA ASP A 123 4.45 -18.89 -15.13
C ASP A 123 4.80 -19.21 -13.68
N GLU A 124 3.80 -19.56 -12.88
CA GLU A 124 3.94 -19.83 -11.45
C GLU A 124 4.93 -20.99 -11.17
N HIS A 125 5.06 -21.94 -12.11
CA HIS A 125 6.01 -23.06 -11.98
C HIS A 125 7.48 -22.64 -12.11
N ASN A 126 7.74 -21.49 -12.72
CA ASN A 126 9.08 -20.93 -12.96
C ASN A 126 9.21 -19.54 -12.31
N ALA A 127 8.44 -19.28 -11.25
CA ALA A 127 8.30 -17.95 -10.67
C ALA A 127 9.64 -17.36 -10.22
N GLN A 128 10.51 -18.19 -9.63
CA GLN A 128 11.81 -17.75 -9.11
C GLN A 128 12.74 -17.30 -10.24
N GLU A 129 12.82 -18.08 -11.31
CA GLU A 129 13.63 -17.79 -12.50
C GLU A 129 13.14 -16.52 -13.19
N ILE A 130 11.82 -16.36 -13.33
CA ILE A 130 11.20 -15.19 -13.94
C ILE A 130 11.45 -13.93 -13.10
N ALA A 131 11.32 -14.03 -11.77
CA ALA A 131 11.64 -12.94 -10.85
C ALA A 131 13.12 -12.51 -10.97
N LYS A 132 14.05 -13.47 -10.99
CA LYS A 132 15.48 -13.20 -11.22
C LYS A 132 15.71 -12.52 -12.58
N GLN A 133 15.06 -13.01 -13.64
CA GLN A 133 15.15 -12.42 -14.98
C GLN A 133 14.70 -10.96 -15.00
N ILE A 134 13.60 -10.63 -14.33
CA ILE A 134 13.08 -9.26 -14.23
C ILE A 134 14.06 -8.36 -13.48
N ILE A 135 14.61 -8.82 -12.36
CA ILE A 135 15.60 -8.05 -11.58
C ILE A 135 16.88 -7.86 -12.37
N MET A 136 17.39 -8.89 -13.04
CA MET A 136 18.57 -8.77 -13.90
C MET A 136 18.36 -7.74 -15.01
N LYS A 137 17.17 -7.70 -15.62
CA LYS A 137 16.83 -6.70 -16.63
C LYS A 137 16.81 -5.27 -16.05
N ALA A 138 16.33 -5.09 -14.83
CA ALA A 138 16.42 -3.81 -14.12
C ALA A 138 17.88 -3.41 -13.84
N ILE A 139 18.69 -4.36 -13.37
CA ILE A 139 20.13 -4.17 -13.10
C ILE A 139 20.88 -3.77 -14.37
N ASP A 140 20.63 -4.44 -15.49
CA ASP A 140 21.24 -4.11 -16.78
C ASP A 140 20.88 -2.71 -17.25
N ASN A 141 19.64 -2.28 -16.98
CA ASN A 141 19.15 -0.99 -17.41
C ASN A 141 19.63 0.19 -16.55
N PHE A 142 20.13 -0.06 -15.34
CA PHE A 142 20.70 0.96 -14.45
C PHE A 142 21.80 1.81 -15.14
N ALA A 143 22.61 1.19 -16.01
CA ALA A 143 23.66 1.87 -16.76
C ALA A 143 23.13 2.92 -17.77
N ASN A 144 21.85 2.82 -18.15
CA ASN A 144 21.21 3.76 -19.09
C ASN A 144 20.56 4.96 -18.38
N ARG A 145 20.60 5.00 -17.04
CA ARG A 145 20.04 6.09 -16.25
C ARG A 145 20.74 7.40 -16.59
N ASN A 146 19.98 8.40 -17.04
CA ASN A 146 20.51 9.69 -17.47
C ASN A 146 19.86 10.84 -16.68
N GLY A 147 20.37 11.05 -15.47
CA GLY A 147 19.88 12.06 -14.54
C GLY A 147 18.63 11.61 -13.77
N THR A 148 18.53 12.09 -12.53
CA THR A 148 17.42 11.80 -11.63
C THR A 148 16.90 13.07 -11.01
N ARG A 149 15.61 13.10 -10.70
CA ARG A 149 14.98 14.13 -9.89
C ARG A 149 14.01 13.48 -8.92
N ILE A 150 14.56 12.93 -7.84
CA ILE A 150 13.77 12.27 -6.79
C ILE A 150 13.34 13.33 -5.77
N PRO A 151 12.04 13.56 -5.55
CA PRO A 151 11.60 14.47 -4.51
C PRO A 151 11.98 13.95 -3.12
N ASN A 152 12.64 14.80 -2.32
CA ASN A 152 12.97 14.50 -0.92
C ASN A 152 11.76 14.68 0.01
N VAL A 153 10.70 13.94 -0.30
CA VAL A 153 9.45 13.89 0.48
C VAL A 153 9.05 12.43 0.62
N SER A 154 8.89 12.00 1.86
CA SER A 154 8.38 10.69 2.28
C SER A 154 7.79 10.83 3.67
N SER A 155 6.96 9.87 4.06
CA SER A 155 6.42 9.78 5.41
C SER A 155 6.56 8.34 5.91
N PRO A 156 6.92 8.12 7.18
CA PRO A 156 6.74 6.81 7.80
C PRO A 156 5.25 6.48 7.89
N LEU A 157 4.95 5.19 8.01
CA LEU A 157 3.60 4.67 8.21
C LEU A 157 3.66 3.37 9.02
N VAL A 158 2.57 3.06 9.71
CA VAL A 158 2.32 1.76 10.34
C VAL A 158 1.17 1.10 9.60
N ALA A 159 1.43 -0.09 9.07
CA ALA A 159 0.45 -0.93 8.40
C ALA A 159 0.41 -2.32 9.05
N GLY A 160 -0.25 -3.28 8.41
CA GLY A 160 -0.30 -4.65 8.93
C GLY A 160 -1.48 -4.93 9.86
N PHE A 161 -2.50 -4.07 9.90
CA PHE A 161 -3.68 -4.26 10.76
C PHE A 161 -4.64 -5.30 10.16
N SER A 162 -4.22 -6.55 10.14
CA SER A 162 -5.13 -7.67 9.82
C SER A 162 -6.18 -7.85 10.91
N HIS A 163 -7.24 -8.60 10.62
CA HIS A 163 -8.26 -8.90 11.64
C HIS A 163 -7.66 -9.64 12.85
N GLU A 164 -6.70 -10.54 12.62
CA GLU A 164 -5.96 -11.25 13.67
C GLU A 164 -5.10 -10.29 14.50
N TYR A 165 -4.41 -9.35 13.84
CA TYR A 165 -3.57 -8.40 14.53
C TYR A 165 -4.38 -7.39 15.35
N ILE A 166 -5.52 -6.92 14.82
CA ILE A 166 -6.45 -6.06 15.58
C ILE A 166 -6.95 -6.81 16.82
N ASN A 167 -7.37 -8.07 16.67
CA ASN A 167 -7.85 -8.87 17.79
C ASN A 167 -6.75 -9.06 18.87
N TYR A 168 -5.50 -9.26 18.44
CA TYR A 168 -4.34 -9.32 19.32
C TYR A 168 -4.08 -7.97 20.04
N MET A 169 -4.15 -6.84 19.33
CA MET A 169 -3.92 -5.53 19.93
C MET A 169 -4.98 -5.18 20.98
N LEU A 170 -6.23 -5.58 20.77
CA LEU A 170 -7.32 -5.29 21.71
C LEU A 170 -7.28 -6.15 22.98
N GLY A 171 -6.97 -7.44 22.87
CA GLY A 171 -7.10 -8.39 24.00
C GLY A 171 -5.81 -9.11 24.41
N GLY A 172 -4.70 -8.85 23.72
CA GLY A 172 -3.46 -9.60 23.85
C GLY A 172 -3.60 -11.07 23.43
N LYS A 173 -2.57 -11.87 23.71
CA LYS A 173 -2.52 -13.29 23.27
C LYS A 173 -3.55 -14.19 23.97
N TYR A 174 -3.88 -13.90 25.23
CA TYR A 174 -4.66 -14.81 26.08
C TYR A 174 -6.13 -14.41 26.25
N ARG A 175 -6.49 -13.17 25.89
CA ARG A 175 -7.85 -12.63 25.99
C ARG A 175 -8.24 -11.84 24.73
N ALA A 176 -7.71 -12.24 23.57
CA ALA A 176 -8.03 -11.64 22.28
C ALA A 176 -9.55 -11.55 22.11
N SER A 177 -10.06 -10.33 21.99
CA SER A 177 -11.48 -10.03 21.96
C SER A 177 -11.70 -8.65 21.36
N PHE A 178 -12.84 -8.46 20.71
CA PHE A 178 -13.28 -7.16 20.20
C PHE A 178 -14.02 -6.33 21.26
N ARG A 179 -14.22 -6.87 22.47
CA ARG A 179 -14.93 -6.22 23.58
C ARG A 179 -14.43 -4.81 23.87
N PRO A 180 -13.11 -4.51 23.89
CA PRO A 180 -12.64 -3.15 24.12
C PRO A 180 -13.07 -2.15 23.04
N LEU A 181 -13.13 -2.58 21.78
CA LEU A 181 -13.66 -1.75 20.69
C LEU A 181 -15.17 -1.54 20.85
N ASN A 182 -15.91 -2.61 21.11
CA ASN A 182 -17.36 -2.52 21.28
C ASN A 182 -17.73 -1.63 22.47
N ASP A 183 -17.05 -1.77 23.61
CA ASP A 183 -17.25 -0.93 24.80
C ASP A 183 -16.93 0.54 24.51
N ALA A 184 -15.85 0.82 23.79
CA ALA A 184 -15.52 2.18 23.39
C ALA A 184 -16.62 2.83 22.54
N ILE A 185 -17.29 2.05 21.68
CA ILE A 185 -18.42 2.51 20.88
C ILE A 185 -19.67 2.70 21.74
N ILE A 186 -20.01 1.73 22.60
CA ILE A 186 -21.18 1.79 23.50
C ILE A 186 -21.08 2.98 24.47
N ASP A 187 -19.89 3.23 25.02
CA ASP A 187 -19.64 4.34 25.92
C ASP A 187 -19.62 5.71 25.21
N GLY A 188 -19.69 5.72 23.88
CA GLY A 188 -19.65 6.95 23.06
C GLY A 188 -18.27 7.59 22.95
N ARG A 189 -17.20 6.90 23.38
CA ARG A 189 -15.81 7.38 23.18
C ARG A 189 -15.38 7.25 21.73
N ILE A 190 -15.92 6.25 21.01
CA ILE A 190 -15.82 6.13 19.56
C ILE A 190 -17.24 6.29 18.99
N GLN A 191 -17.45 7.26 18.13
CA GLN A 191 -18.78 7.54 17.55
C GLN A 191 -19.20 6.48 16.51
N GLY A 192 -18.23 5.76 15.96
CA GLY A 192 -18.43 4.70 14.98
C GLY A 192 -17.15 4.34 14.26
N VAL A 193 -17.26 3.41 13.32
CA VAL A 193 -16.13 2.95 12.48
C VAL A 193 -16.39 3.27 11.02
N VAL A 194 -15.40 3.80 10.31
CA VAL A 194 -15.55 4.17 8.89
C VAL A 194 -14.50 3.51 8.02
N GLY A 195 -14.93 2.73 7.04
CA GLY A 195 -14.08 2.23 5.96
C GLY A 195 -13.90 3.29 4.88
N VAL A 196 -12.72 3.92 4.80
CA VAL A 196 -12.38 4.86 3.73
C VAL A 196 -11.48 4.17 2.72
N VAL A 197 -12.07 3.84 1.56
CA VAL A 197 -11.47 3.00 0.51
C VAL A 197 -11.44 3.76 -0.82
N GLY A 198 -11.02 3.11 -1.89
CA GLY A 198 -11.16 3.64 -3.25
C GLY A 198 -9.84 4.07 -3.89
N CYS A 199 -9.98 4.72 -5.04
CA CYS A 199 -8.90 5.02 -5.96
C CYS A 199 -8.53 6.50 -5.87
N ASN A 200 -7.98 7.04 -6.97
CA ASN A 200 -7.89 8.47 -7.22
C ASN A 200 -8.61 8.78 -8.53
N ASN A 201 -9.15 9.99 -8.67
CA ASN A 201 -9.89 10.38 -9.86
C ASN A 201 -9.49 11.79 -10.30
N PRO A 202 -9.15 12.02 -11.59
CA PRO A 202 -8.73 13.34 -12.07
C PRO A 202 -9.82 14.42 -11.99
N ARG A 203 -11.08 14.06 -11.69
CA ARG A 203 -12.18 15.02 -11.45
C ARG A 203 -12.05 15.78 -10.13
N VAL A 204 -11.22 15.32 -9.21
CA VAL A 204 -10.97 15.95 -7.92
C VAL A 204 -9.47 16.21 -7.75
N THR A 205 -9.11 17.13 -6.86
CA THR A 205 -7.69 17.36 -6.53
C THR A 205 -7.12 16.11 -5.89
N HIS A 206 -6.06 15.56 -6.50
CA HIS A 206 -5.40 14.33 -6.07
C HIS A 206 -5.18 14.28 -4.55
N ASP A 207 -5.67 13.21 -3.91
CA ASP A 207 -5.60 12.90 -2.48
C ASP A 207 -6.34 13.87 -1.54
N LYS A 208 -6.88 14.99 -2.05
CA LYS A 208 -7.50 16.01 -1.20
C LYS A 208 -8.72 15.46 -0.47
N SER A 209 -9.57 14.70 -1.16
CA SER A 209 -10.82 14.21 -0.56
C SER A 209 -10.52 13.14 0.49
N HIS A 210 -9.60 12.22 0.21
CA HIS A 210 -9.13 11.23 1.18
C HIS A 210 -8.61 11.90 2.45
N ASN A 211 -7.66 12.83 2.33
CA ASN A 211 -7.03 13.47 3.49
C ASN A 211 -7.99 14.35 4.30
N TYR A 212 -8.84 15.12 3.61
CA TYR A 212 -9.83 15.97 4.27
C TYR A 212 -10.82 15.11 5.08
N LEU A 213 -11.40 14.09 4.43
CA LEU A 213 -12.41 13.26 5.07
C LEU A 213 -11.84 12.51 6.27
N VAL A 214 -10.67 11.90 6.15
CA VAL A 214 -10.06 11.14 7.25
C VAL A 214 -9.78 12.04 8.46
N LYS A 215 -9.24 13.25 8.23
CA LYS A 215 -9.02 14.23 9.32
C LYS A 215 -10.32 14.67 10.00
N GLU A 216 -11.37 14.93 9.22
CA GLU A 216 -12.68 15.28 9.78
C GLU A 216 -13.30 14.13 10.58
N LEU A 217 -13.13 12.88 10.14
CA LEU A 217 -13.65 11.71 10.83
C LEU A 217 -12.94 11.47 12.17
N ILE A 218 -11.61 11.40 12.16
CA ILE A 218 -10.86 11.11 13.39
C ILE A 218 -10.99 12.23 14.43
N SER A 219 -11.09 13.50 14.00
CA SER A 219 -11.33 14.64 14.91
C SER A 219 -12.71 14.63 15.57
N ARG A 220 -13.65 13.85 15.02
CA ARG A 220 -15.00 13.62 15.55
C ARG A 220 -15.14 12.23 16.18
N ASP A 221 -14.03 11.65 16.61
CA ASP A 221 -14.00 10.37 17.32
C ASP A 221 -14.49 9.16 16.49
N TYR A 222 -14.37 9.18 15.16
CA TYR A 222 -14.57 8.01 14.32
C TYR A 222 -13.26 7.26 14.07
N LEU A 223 -13.21 5.98 14.41
CA LEU A 223 -12.08 5.12 14.05
C LEU A 223 -12.13 4.83 12.55
N VAL A 224 -11.02 5.04 11.84
CA VAL A 224 -10.97 4.86 10.38
C VAL A 224 -10.19 3.61 10.01
N ALA A 225 -10.77 2.77 9.16
CA ALA A 225 -10.08 1.68 8.48
C ALA A 225 -9.86 2.05 7.01
N GLN A 226 -8.65 1.82 6.48
CA GLN A 226 -8.33 2.14 5.09
C GLN A 226 -7.67 0.98 4.34
N THR A 227 -7.92 0.96 3.04
CA THR A 227 -7.27 0.07 2.08
C THR A 227 -6.93 0.80 0.79
N GLY A 228 -6.16 0.15 -0.08
CA GLY A 228 -5.95 0.60 -1.45
C GLY A 228 -5.29 1.98 -1.56
N CYS A 229 -5.62 2.72 -2.62
CA CYS A 229 -5.00 4.02 -2.89
C CYS A 229 -5.35 5.08 -1.84
N GLY A 230 -6.50 4.99 -1.18
CA GLY A 230 -6.89 5.87 -0.08
C GLY A 230 -5.94 5.77 1.13
N ALA A 231 -5.50 4.54 1.46
CA ALA A 231 -4.50 4.33 2.51
C ALA A 231 -3.14 4.95 2.13
N ILE A 232 -2.70 4.80 0.88
CA ILE A 232 -1.47 5.43 0.37
C ILE A 232 -1.60 6.96 0.33
N ALA A 233 -2.78 7.48 -0.03
CA ALA A 233 -3.05 8.92 -0.04
C ALA A 233 -2.84 9.52 1.35
N CYS A 234 -3.40 8.88 2.38
CA CYS A 234 -3.33 9.35 3.76
C CYS A 234 -1.95 9.08 4.40
N SER A 235 -1.25 8.01 4.00
CA SER A 235 0.10 7.72 4.53
C SER A 235 1.12 8.78 4.15
N LYS A 236 1.05 9.31 2.92
CA LYS A 236 1.93 10.40 2.45
C LYS A 236 1.77 11.70 3.25
N TYR A 237 0.63 11.90 3.90
CA TYR A 237 0.34 13.05 4.76
C TYR A 237 0.51 12.74 6.25
N GLY A 238 1.07 11.57 6.59
CA GLY A 238 1.36 11.19 7.96
C GLY A 238 0.11 10.88 8.79
N LEU A 239 -0.99 10.42 8.18
CA LEU A 239 -2.19 10.02 8.92
C LEU A 239 -2.16 8.56 9.40
N LEU A 240 -1.25 7.74 8.85
CA LEU A 240 -1.05 6.34 9.23
C LEU A 240 0.15 6.16 10.18
N ARG A 241 0.55 7.22 10.89
CA ARG A 241 1.58 7.18 11.93
C ARG A 241 0.93 7.29 13.32
N PRO A 242 1.54 6.79 14.40
CA PRO A 242 1.00 6.95 15.75
C PRO A 242 0.72 8.42 16.11
N GLU A 243 1.58 9.33 15.68
CA GLU A 243 1.44 10.77 15.94
C GLU A 243 0.18 11.39 15.32
N ALA A 244 -0.48 10.72 14.37
CA ALA A 244 -1.78 11.16 13.83
C ALA A 244 -2.89 11.24 14.90
N MET A 245 -2.68 10.63 16.07
CA MET A 245 -3.53 10.83 17.25
C MET A 245 -3.67 12.30 17.66
N GLU A 246 -2.73 13.18 17.29
CA GLU A 246 -2.84 14.63 17.52
C GLU A 246 -4.03 15.27 16.79
N HIS A 247 -4.53 14.61 15.75
CA HIS A 247 -5.70 15.04 14.97
C HIS A 247 -6.99 14.37 15.43
N ALA A 248 -6.93 13.37 16.30
CA ALA A 248 -8.10 12.65 16.79
C ALA A 248 -8.82 13.43 17.90
N GLY A 249 -10.13 13.25 18.00
CA GLY A 249 -10.90 13.71 19.15
C GLY A 249 -10.45 13.00 20.44
N GLU A 250 -10.82 13.55 21.59
CA GLU A 250 -10.36 13.06 22.90
C GLU A 250 -10.80 11.61 23.16
N GLY A 251 -12.00 11.25 22.73
CA GLY A 251 -12.55 9.91 22.90
C GLY A 251 -11.73 8.86 22.15
N LEU A 252 -11.59 9.00 20.84
CA LEU A 252 -10.82 8.09 19.99
C LEU A 252 -9.35 8.09 20.40
N ARG A 253 -8.77 9.26 20.67
CA ARG A 253 -7.38 9.38 21.11
C ARG A 253 -7.11 8.56 22.36
N SER A 254 -7.99 8.64 23.37
CA SER A 254 -7.82 7.89 24.62
C SER A 254 -7.78 6.37 24.39
N ILE A 255 -8.58 5.86 23.45
CA ILE A 255 -8.58 4.45 23.06
C ILE A 255 -7.30 4.09 22.33
N CYS A 256 -6.93 4.88 21.32
CA CYS A 256 -5.72 4.69 20.53
C CYS A 256 -4.46 4.67 21.39
N GLU A 257 -4.33 5.59 22.36
CA GLU A 257 -3.21 5.64 23.32
C GLU A 257 -3.20 4.41 24.25
N THR A 258 -4.37 3.97 24.72
CA THR A 258 -4.49 2.81 25.61
C THR A 258 -4.13 1.50 24.90
N VAL A 259 -4.61 1.31 23.66
CA VAL A 259 -4.38 0.09 22.87
C VAL A 259 -3.01 0.12 22.19
N GLY A 260 -2.45 1.30 21.91
CA GLY A 260 -1.21 1.47 21.17
C GLY A 260 -1.38 1.37 19.65
N ILE A 261 -2.49 1.88 19.10
CA ILE A 261 -2.80 1.88 17.66
C ILE A 261 -3.02 3.30 17.14
N PRO A 262 -2.72 3.60 15.86
CA PRO A 262 -3.09 4.86 15.25
C PRO A 262 -4.62 4.98 15.07
N PRO A 263 -5.17 6.20 14.91
CA PRO A 263 -6.61 6.40 14.68
C PRO A 263 -7.05 6.01 13.26
N VAL A 264 -6.09 5.71 12.38
CA VAL A 264 -6.30 5.25 11.00
C VAL A 264 -5.56 3.93 10.81
N LEU A 265 -6.32 2.85 10.62
CA LEU A 265 -5.79 1.50 10.50
C LEU A 265 -5.66 1.09 9.03
N HIS A 266 -4.45 0.76 8.58
CA HIS A 266 -4.23 0.23 7.24
C HIS A 266 -4.47 -1.28 7.21
N LEU A 267 -5.58 -1.68 6.59
CA LEU A 267 -6.04 -3.09 6.55
C LEU A 267 -5.51 -3.87 5.35
N GLY A 268 -5.08 -3.18 4.28
CA GLY A 268 -4.34 -3.80 3.19
C GLY A 268 -4.80 -3.33 1.81
N SER A 269 -4.72 -4.20 0.81
CA SER A 269 -5.04 -3.88 -0.58
C SER A 269 -6.56 -3.81 -0.80
N CYS A 270 -7.02 -3.52 -2.02
CA CYS A 270 -8.46 -3.48 -2.31
C CYS A 270 -9.17 -4.83 -2.07
N VAL A 271 -8.49 -5.98 -2.24
CA VAL A 271 -9.10 -7.29 -1.92
C VAL A 271 -9.18 -7.54 -0.41
N ASP A 272 -8.32 -6.86 0.36
CA ASP A 272 -8.37 -6.86 1.83
C ASP A 272 -9.53 -6.02 2.39
N ASN A 273 -10.37 -5.40 1.56
CA ASN A 273 -11.68 -4.89 2.00
C ASN A 273 -12.55 -6.00 2.60
N SER A 274 -12.31 -7.26 2.21
CA SER A 274 -12.90 -8.42 2.88
C SER A 274 -12.60 -8.44 4.39
N ARG A 275 -11.42 -7.95 4.82
CA ARG A 275 -11.04 -7.85 6.25
C ARG A 275 -11.89 -6.82 7.00
N ILE A 276 -12.29 -5.73 6.35
CA ILE A 276 -13.24 -4.78 6.95
C ILE A 276 -14.54 -5.51 7.29
N LEU A 277 -15.06 -6.31 6.35
CA LEU A 277 -16.28 -7.10 6.57
C LEU A 277 -16.07 -8.16 7.66
N THR A 278 -14.92 -8.84 7.69
CA THR A 278 -14.58 -9.78 8.76
C THR A 278 -14.55 -9.10 10.13
N VAL A 279 -13.94 -7.91 10.24
CA VAL A 279 -13.91 -7.14 11.48
C VAL A 279 -15.31 -6.73 11.91
N LEU A 280 -16.15 -6.24 11.01
CA LEU A 280 -17.53 -5.89 11.33
C LEU A 280 -18.34 -7.11 11.81
N ALA A 281 -18.17 -8.26 11.16
CA ALA A 281 -18.81 -9.50 11.60
C ALA A 281 -18.34 -9.93 13.00
N GLN A 282 -17.06 -9.72 13.34
CA GLN A 282 -16.55 -9.98 14.69
C GLN A 282 -17.09 -8.99 15.72
N VAL A 283 -17.25 -7.71 15.36
CA VAL A 283 -17.89 -6.70 16.21
C VAL A 283 -19.34 -7.11 16.54
N VAL A 284 -20.10 -7.58 15.56
CA VAL A 284 -21.46 -8.12 15.80
C VAL A 284 -21.39 -9.36 16.69
N HIS A 285 -20.49 -10.31 16.38
CA HIS A 285 -20.37 -11.56 17.13
C HIS A 285 -20.01 -11.36 18.61
N GLU A 286 -19.16 -10.38 18.90
CA GLU A 286 -18.80 -9.97 20.27
C GLU A 286 -19.98 -9.33 21.02
N GLY A 287 -20.95 -8.78 20.29
CA GLY A 287 -22.25 -8.34 20.81
C GLY A 287 -22.26 -6.97 21.49
N GLY A 288 -23.46 -6.55 21.91
CA GLY A 288 -23.70 -5.28 22.61
C GLY A 288 -23.94 -4.06 21.72
N LEU A 289 -23.79 -4.19 20.40
CA LEU A 289 -24.01 -3.12 19.42
C LEU A 289 -25.14 -3.42 18.41
N GLY A 290 -25.65 -4.64 18.39
CA GLY A 290 -26.66 -5.10 17.42
C GLY A 290 -26.51 -6.60 17.13
N GLU A 291 -27.38 -7.13 16.28
CA GLU A 291 -27.39 -8.55 15.87
C GLU A 291 -26.99 -8.72 14.39
N ASP A 292 -26.90 -7.62 13.62
CA ASP A 292 -26.43 -7.60 12.24
C ASP A 292 -25.46 -6.43 11.99
N ILE A 293 -24.67 -6.52 10.91
CA ILE A 293 -23.76 -5.43 10.48
C ILE A 293 -24.55 -4.14 10.21
N SER A 294 -25.81 -4.25 9.75
CA SER A 294 -26.67 -3.11 9.49
C SER A 294 -27.09 -2.33 10.75
N ASP A 295 -26.96 -2.92 11.94
CA ASP A 295 -27.23 -2.26 13.22
C ASP A 295 -26.04 -1.42 13.71
N LEU A 296 -24.83 -1.69 13.21
CA LEU A 296 -23.61 -1.06 13.69
C LEU A 296 -23.53 0.42 13.28
N PRO A 297 -22.95 1.30 14.12
CA PRO A 297 -22.61 2.67 13.74
C PRO A 297 -21.38 2.66 12.81
N ALA A 298 -21.57 2.19 11.58
CA ALA A 298 -20.52 1.99 10.59
C ALA A 298 -20.87 2.60 9.23
N ALA A 299 -19.87 3.04 8.48
CA ALA A 299 -20.03 3.55 7.11
C ALA A 299 -18.86 3.14 6.21
N GLY A 300 -19.14 2.98 4.91
CA GLY A 300 -18.14 2.79 3.87
C GLY A 300 -18.15 3.97 2.90
N ILE A 301 -16.98 4.53 2.58
CA ILE A 301 -16.86 5.73 1.73
C ILE A 301 -15.73 5.53 0.71
N ALA A 302 -16.01 5.86 -0.56
CA ALA A 302 -15.03 5.94 -1.64
C ALA A 302 -14.93 7.39 -2.15
N PRO A 303 -14.03 8.22 -1.59
CA PRO A 303 -14.02 9.68 -1.83
C PRO A 303 -13.55 10.10 -3.23
N GLU A 304 -12.77 9.24 -3.90
CA GLU A 304 -12.16 9.48 -5.21
C GLU A 304 -12.24 8.19 -6.05
#